data_AF-A0A075K7U7-F1
#
_entry.id   AF-A0A075K7U7-F1
#
_cell.length_a   1.000
_cell.length_b   1.000
_cell.length_c   1.000
_cell.angle_alpha   90.00
_cell.angle_beta   90.00
_cell.angle_gamma   90.00
#
_symmetry.space_group_name_H-M   'P 1'
#
loop_
_entity.id
_entity.type
_entity.pdbx_description
1 polymer ?
#
loop_
_entity_poly.entity_id
_entity_poly.type
_entity_poly.pdbx_seq_one_letter_code
_entity_poly.pdbx_strand_id
1 'polypeptide(L)'
;MKISRIVIILQVCMILLLNPQAQASPFYVEDGKIFGHKGPDSTISFFVQDAAPNWKTQIHKVFSTDSKYYYFLYVDVIDRNFETNPLPNMVMTLNGQNIPLKLLEGTKPVIEKKNLSAYYELPEEVIQTLAKADTMVLTLQFDNAKVATRKTIPSKFAGFKQIAVVDKSSYIREGQLLDQNQNIEKTIFHPQIFIPNATPEEVIDALIYETNFSTYKGKEEFDYSSGYFVYHTSDPQVVQLLCREGLSSGYDFVTIACRPYNNGVWVTLSLMADASDGYTFYEQTKSSSFVGTMGYWRSNSRLWAMKLHSVYGKLYGKIDYGFICDPQNSEKGPFKIKSVDVNMFPQLDGVKVGDILTSIDNVSTTLMCSLDQEYWLDNGIGGPRTFTFRTAAGEEKKVTITPQFRSSKLEERKDYKKVLAEKMPKWFIKKETKVVSQDGYFLESDIYNPLGRNLK
;
A
#
# COMPACT_ATOMS: atom_id res chain seq x y z
N MET A 1 11.04 -32.64 48.04
CA MET A 1 11.82 -32.04 46.93
C MET A 1 11.12 -32.18 45.55
N LYS A 2 9.80 -31.98 45.47
CA LYS A 2 9.02 -32.00 44.19
C LYS A 2 8.13 -30.76 43.99
N ILE A 3 7.92 -29.96 45.02
CA ILE A 3 7.06 -28.76 44.98
C ILE A 3 7.80 -27.57 44.34
N SER A 4 9.11 -27.46 44.54
CA SER A 4 9.92 -26.36 43.98
C SER A 4 10.06 -26.37 42.45
N ARG A 5 9.88 -27.53 41.79
CA ARG A 5 9.92 -27.60 40.30
C ARG A 5 8.61 -27.13 39.66
N ILE A 6 7.47 -27.28 40.33
CA ILE A 6 6.17 -26.85 39.80
C ILE A 6 6.00 -25.33 39.91
N VAL A 7 6.52 -24.72 40.98
CA VAL A 7 6.48 -23.25 41.18
C VAL A 7 7.38 -22.53 40.17
N ILE A 8 8.53 -23.09 39.82
CA ILE A 8 9.43 -22.52 38.80
C ILE A 8 8.80 -22.62 37.39
N ILE A 9 8.11 -23.72 37.08
CA ILE A 9 7.42 -23.87 35.78
C ILE A 9 6.23 -22.89 35.68
N LEU A 10 5.46 -22.68 36.76
CA LEU A 10 4.38 -21.69 36.73
C LEU A 10 4.88 -20.24 36.64
N GLN A 11 6.01 -19.90 37.25
CA GLN A 11 6.61 -18.56 37.12
C GLN A 11 7.21 -18.32 35.73
N VAL A 12 7.78 -19.34 35.08
CA VAL A 12 8.25 -19.24 33.68
C VAL A 12 7.06 -19.11 32.70
N CYS A 13 5.93 -19.78 32.97
CA CYS A 13 4.70 -19.59 32.18
C CYS A 13 4.04 -18.21 32.40
N MET A 14 4.15 -17.60 33.58
CA MET A 14 3.66 -16.23 33.80
C MET A 14 4.58 -15.15 33.18
N ILE A 15 5.89 -15.39 33.08
CA ILE A 15 6.81 -14.49 32.38
C ILE A 15 6.63 -14.59 30.84
N LEU A 16 6.15 -15.72 30.31
CA LEU A 16 5.70 -15.85 28.92
C LEU A 16 4.36 -15.13 28.62
N LEU A 17 3.59 -14.76 29.65
CA LEU A 17 2.35 -13.98 29.54
C LEU A 17 2.55 -12.47 29.77
N LEU A 18 3.76 -12.05 30.10
CA LEU A 18 4.13 -10.65 30.33
C LEU A 18 5.44 -10.37 29.61
N ASN A 19 5.38 -10.22 28.29
CA ASN A 19 6.45 -9.59 27.53
C ASN A 19 5.89 -8.54 26.56
N PRO A 20 6.64 -7.44 26.38
CA PRO A 20 6.14 -6.19 25.85
C PRO A 20 5.73 -6.34 24.39
N GLN A 21 4.60 -5.76 24.03
CA GLN A 21 4.20 -5.55 22.64
C GLN A 21 5.20 -4.60 21.97
N ALA A 22 6.31 -5.18 21.50
CA ALA A 22 7.34 -4.51 20.75
C ALA A 22 6.95 -4.49 19.27
N GLN A 23 7.04 -3.29 18.72
CA GLN A 23 6.55 -2.81 17.43
C GLN A 23 7.32 -3.34 16.22
N ALA A 24 6.66 -3.28 15.06
CA ALA A 24 7.10 -3.77 13.75
C ALA A 24 7.97 -2.80 12.93
N SER A 25 8.82 -3.34 12.03
CA SER A 25 9.49 -2.71 10.85
C SER A 25 10.53 -3.64 10.18
N PRO A 26 10.84 -3.65 8.87
CA PRO A 26 10.04 -3.58 7.65
C PRO A 26 10.41 -4.75 6.69
N PHE A 27 9.83 -4.74 5.49
CA PHE A 27 10.16 -5.61 4.36
C PHE A 27 11.68 -5.76 4.08
N TYR A 28 12.18 -6.99 4.02
CA TYR A 28 13.39 -7.33 3.25
C TYR A 28 13.03 -8.43 2.22
N VAL A 29 13.36 -8.15 0.96
CA VAL A 29 12.85 -8.84 -0.24
C VAL A 29 13.57 -10.16 -0.55
N GLU A 30 14.31 -10.71 0.40
CA GLU A 30 14.83 -12.08 0.31
C GLU A 30 14.59 -12.80 1.63
N ASP A 31 13.89 -13.94 1.50
CA ASP A 31 13.47 -14.94 2.52
C ASP A 31 12.05 -14.83 3.12
N GLY A 32 11.23 -13.84 2.74
CA GLY A 32 9.80 -13.75 3.04
C GLY A 32 8.89 -14.27 1.91
N LYS A 33 8.03 -15.27 2.16
CA LYS A 33 7.20 -15.92 1.13
C LYS A 33 5.79 -15.36 0.98
N ILE A 34 5.25 -14.70 2.00
CA ILE A 34 3.89 -14.17 2.06
C ILE A 34 3.92 -12.74 2.59
N PHE A 35 3.14 -11.86 1.98
CA PHE A 35 3.00 -10.46 2.32
C PHE A 35 1.62 -10.20 2.92
N GLY A 36 1.49 -9.20 3.80
CA GLY A 36 0.22 -8.81 4.40
C GLY A 36 -0.06 -7.32 4.18
N HIS A 37 -1.32 -6.98 3.93
CA HIS A 37 -1.82 -5.62 3.83
C HIS A 37 -3.18 -5.49 4.48
N LYS A 38 -3.50 -4.30 4.99
CA LYS A 38 -4.82 -3.96 5.48
C LYS A 38 -5.49 -2.93 4.58
N GLY A 39 -6.57 -3.35 3.91
CA GLY A 39 -7.41 -2.48 3.12
C GLY A 39 -8.10 -1.42 3.97
N PRO A 40 -8.64 -0.36 3.33
CA PRO A 40 -9.22 0.78 4.04
C PRO A 40 -10.49 0.46 4.82
N ASP A 41 -11.16 -0.65 4.49
CA ASP A 41 -12.30 -1.17 5.24
C ASP A 41 -11.89 -2.09 6.40
N SER A 42 -10.59 -2.18 6.71
CA SER A 42 -9.98 -3.10 7.65
C SER A 42 -9.96 -4.58 7.23
N THR A 43 -10.26 -4.89 5.96
CA THR A 43 -9.92 -6.19 5.38
C THR A 43 -8.41 -6.42 5.47
N ILE A 44 -8.00 -7.64 5.72
CA ILE A 44 -6.58 -8.02 5.73
C ILE A 44 -6.36 -8.98 4.57
N SER A 45 -5.52 -8.60 3.62
CA SER A 45 -5.12 -9.45 2.50
C SER A 45 -3.70 -9.96 2.74
N PHE A 46 -3.54 -11.27 2.72
CA PHE A 46 -2.23 -11.89 2.55
C PHE A 46 -2.06 -12.30 1.10
N PHE A 47 -0.85 -12.18 0.55
CA PHE A 47 -0.58 -12.58 -0.82
C PHE A 47 0.82 -13.13 -1.03
N VAL A 48 0.97 -13.92 -2.08
CA VAL A 48 2.23 -14.50 -2.55
C VAL A 48 2.34 -14.19 -4.03
N GLN A 49 3.55 -13.94 -4.52
CA GLN A 49 3.79 -13.59 -5.91
C GLN A 49 4.82 -14.50 -6.59
N ASP A 50 4.51 -14.84 -7.83
CA ASP A 50 5.45 -15.40 -8.81
C ASP A 50 5.47 -14.53 -10.07
N ALA A 51 6.61 -13.88 -10.36
CA ALA A 51 6.77 -12.96 -11.49
C ALA A 51 7.95 -13.36 -12.39
N ALA A 52 7.76 -13.18 -13.69
CA ALA A 52 8.71 -13.34 -14.79
C ALA A 52 8.48 -12.19 -15.79
N PRO A 53 9.32 -11.98 -16.82
CA PRO A 53 9.24 -10.82 -17.72
C PRO A 53 7.97 -10.68 -18.58
N ASN A 54 7.16 -11.73 -18.72
CA ASN A 54 5.91 -11.68 -19.47
C ASN A 54 4.72 -12.32 -18.73
N TRP A 55 4.91 -12.69 -17.46
CA TRP A 55 3.89 -13.36 -16.67
C TRP A 55 4.06 -13.07 -15.19
N LYS A 56 3.00 -12.57 -14.58
CA LYS A 56 2.87 -12.39 -13.15
C LYS A 56 1.63 -13.09 -12.62
N THR A 57 1.78 -13.68 -11.45
CA THR A 57 0.73 -14.41 -10.77
C THR A 57 0.78 -14.15 -9.29
N GLN A 58 -0.38 -13.91 -8.69
CA GLN A 58 -0.53 -13.75 -7.26
C GLN A 58 -1.71 -14.54 -6.74
N ILE A 59 -1.51 -15.18 -5.60
CA ILE A 59 -2.61 -15.82 -4.85
C ILE A 59 -2.82 -14.96 -3.61
N HIS A 60 -4.08 -14.60 -3.37
CA HIS A 60 -4.50 -13.80 -2.23
C HIS A 60 -5.36 -14.63 -1.30
N LYS A 61 -5.20 -14.43 0.01
CA LYS A 61 -6.14 -14.82 1.06
C LYS A 61 -6.60 -13.55 1.76
N VAL A 62 -7.87 -13.22 1.62
CA VAL A 62 -8.43 -11.98 2.18
C VAL A 62 -9.37 -12.32 3.31
N PHE A 63 -9.12 -11.73 4.47
CA PHE A 63 -9.97 -11.76 5.64
C PHE A 63 -10.86 -10.53 5.67
N SER A 64 -12.17 -10.73 5.63
CA SER A 64 -13.16 -9.67 5.83
C SER A 64 -13.29 -9.27 7.29
N THR A 65 -14.02 -8.18 7.52
CA THR A 65 -14.28 -7.64 8.86
C THR A 65 -15.12 -8.59 9.72
N ASP A 66 -16.02 -9.37 9.11
CA ASP A 66 -16.81 -10.44 9.74
C ASP A 66 -16.01 -11.74 9.97
N SER A 67 -14.70 -11.72 9.72
CA SER A 67 -13.78 -12.86 9.88
C SER A 67 -14.04 -14.04 8.97
N LYS A 68 -14.89 -13.88 7.95
CA LYS A 68 -14.86 -14.77 6.78
C LYS A 68 -13.58 -14.50 5.98
N TYR A 69 -13.22 -15.46 5.13
CA TYR A 69 -12.12 -15.28 4.21
C TYR A 69 -12.42 -15.93 2.86
N TYR A 70 -11.73 -15.48 1.84
CA TYR A 70 -11.80 -16.00 0.49
C TYR A 70 -10.44 -15.91 -0.17
N TYR A 71 -10.29 -16.62 -1.29
CA TYR A 71 -9.08 -16.61 -2.09
C TYR A 71 -9.37 -16.20 -3.52
N PHE A 72 -8.39 -15.55 -4.14
CA PHE A 72 -8.41 -15.28 -5.57
C PHE A 72 -7.01 -15.37 -6.16
N LEU A 73 -6.97 -15.64 -7.46
CA LEU A 73 -5.78 -15.60 -8.29
C LEU A 73 -5.79 -14.31 -9.10
N TYR A 74 -4.77 -13.48 -8.97
CA TYR A 74 -4.51 -12.40 -9.92
C TYR A 74 -3.48 -12.86 -10.95
N VAL A 75 -3.71 -12.53 -12.22
CA VAL A 75 -2.80 -12.82 -13.32
C VAL A 75 -2.63 -11.59 -14.20
N ASP A 76 -1.37 -11.26 -14.51
CA ASP A 76 -0.98 -10.21 -15.44
C ASP A 76 0.00 -10.80 -16.47
N VAL A 77 -0.38 -10.81 -17.76
CA VAL A 77 0.36 -11.50 -18.82
C VAL A 77 0.53 -10.58 -20.01
N ILE A 78 1.75 -10.58 -20.55
CA ILE A 78 2.07 -9.88 -21.79
C ILE A 78 2.17 -10.90 -22.93
N ASP A 79 1.22 -10.85 -23.86
CA ASP A 79 1.19 -11.70 -25.05
C ASP A 79 0.67 -10.91 -26.27
N ARG A 80 1.28 -11.14 -27.44
CA ARG A 80 0.87 -10.48 -28.70
C ARG A 80 -0.56 -10.86 -29.12
N ASN A 81 -1.07 -11.99 -28.64
CA ASN A 81 -2.37 -12.54 -29.04
C ASN A 81 -3.56 -11.82 -28.39
N PHE A 82 -3.36 -10.96 -27.39
CA PHE A 82 -4.46 -10.22 -26.75
C PHE A 82 -5.06 -9.11 -27.61
N GLU A 83 -4.34 -8.62 -28.62
CA GLU A 83 -4.87 -7.59 -29.53
C GLU A 83 -6.00 -8.12 -30.43
N THR A 84 -6.14 -9.45 -30.57
CA THR A 84 -6.96 -10.08 -31.61
C THR A 84 -7.94 -11.14 -31.14
N ASN A 85 -7.92 -11.53 -29.85
CA ASN A 85 -8.74 -12.63 -29.34
C ASN A 85 -9.62 -12.18 -28.16
N PRO A 86 -10.83 -12.76 -28.01
CA PRO A 86 -11.65 -12.57 -26.83
C PRO A 86 -10.93 -13.11 -25.58
N LEU A 87 -11.49 -12.72 -24.45
CA LEU A 87 -10.97 -12.93 -23.11
C LEU A 87 -10.70 -14.42 -22.83
N PRO A 88 -9.47 -14.82 -22.47
CA PRO A 88 -9.08 -16.23 -22.40
C PRO A 88 -9.70 -16.97 -21.20
N ASN A 89 -9.93 -18.27 -21.38
CA ASN A 89 -10.21 -19.19 -20.28
C ASN A 89 -8.90 -19.49 -19.52
N MET A 90 -8.93 -19.41 -18.19
CA MET A 90 -7.79 -19.77 -17.35
C MET A 90 -7.94 -21.19 -16.83
N VAL A 91 -6.87 -21.96 -16.91
CA VAL A 91 -6.77 -23.29 -16.32
C VAL A 91 -5.56 -23.34 -15.39
N MET A 92 -5.79 -23.77 -14.15
CA MET A 92 -4.74 -24.13 -13.21
C MET A 92 -4.56 -25.65 -13.24
N THR A 93 -3.33 -26.12 -13.47
CA THR A 93 -2.98 -27.53 -13.41
C THR A 93 -2.16 -27.81 -12.17
N LEU A 94 -2.69 -28.62 -11.26
CA LEU A 94 -2.03 -29.06 -10.02
C LEU A 94 -1.69 -30.54 -10.13
N ASN A 95 -0.41 -30.91 -10.08
CA ASN A 95 0.04 -32.30 -10.25
C ASN A 95 -0.56 -33.02 -11.47
N GLY A 96 -0.76 -32.30 -12.58
CA GLY A 96 -1.33 -32.82 -13.83
C GLY A 96 -2.87 -32.82 -13.88
N GLN A 97 -3.56 -32.48 -12.78
CA GLN A 97 -5.01 -32.32 -12.77
C GLN A 97 -5.39 -30.90 -13.20
N ASN A 98 -6.20 -30.78 -14.25
CA ASN A 98 -6.70 -29.50 -14.75
C ASN A 98 -7.90 -29.01 -13.95
N ILE A 99 -7.85 -27.74 -13.55
CA ILE A 99 -8.87 -27.04 -12.79
C ILE A 99 -9.19 -25.76 -13.56
N PRO A 100 -10.31 -25.71 -14.30
CA PRO A 100 -10.79 -24.48 -14.94
C PRO A 100 -11.11 -23.44 -13.87
N LEU A 101 -10.59 -22.23 -14.05
CA LEU A 101 -10.85 -21.11 -13.13
C LEU A 101 -11.90 -20.18 -13.72
N LYS A 102 -12.82 -19.73 -12.87
CA LYS A 102 -13.82 -18.71 -13.23
C LYS A 102 -13.28 -17.33 -12.90
N LEU A 103 -13.71 -16.32 -13.65
CA LEU A 103 -13.47 -14.93 -13.30
C LEU A 103 -14.09 -14.63 -11.94
N LEU A 104 -13.40 -13.81 -11.14
CA LEU A 104 -13.90 -13.36 -9.85
C LEU A 104 -15.13 -12.48 -10.04
N GLU A 105 -16.26 -12.90 -9.46
CA GLU A 105 -17.52 -12.16 -9.54
C GLU A 105 -17.33 -10.67 -9.16
N GLY A 106 -17.92 -9.77 -9.95
CA GLY A 106 -17.79 -8.31 -9.75
C GLY A 106 -16.52 -7.69 -10.34
N THR A 107 -15.58 -8.50 -10.86
CA THR A 107 -14.40 -8.00 -11.57
C THR A 107 -14.57 -8.07 -13.10
N LYS A 108 -13.81 -7.25 -13.82
CA LYS A 108 -13.70 -7.30 -15.29
C LYS A 108 -12.24 -7.37 -15.68
N PRO A 109 -11.84 -8.32 -16.52
CA PRO A 109 -10.51 -8.36 -17.07
C PRO A 109 -10.22 -7.12 -17.91
N VAL A 110 -9.00 -6.64 -17.80
CA VAL A 110 -8.50 -5.48 -18.52
C VAL A 110 -7.57 -5.99 -19.60
N ILE A 111 -7.89 -5.69 -20.86
CA ILE A 111 -7.03 -5.97 -22.00
C ILE A 111 -6.62 -4.64 -22.61
N GLU A 112 -5.33 -4.34 -22.60
CA GLU A 112 -4.77 -3.15 -23.24
C GLU A 112 -3.54 -3.52 -24.06
N LYS A 113 -3.67 -3.38 -25.39
CA LYS A 113 -2.66 -3.83 -26.37
C LYS A 113 -2.33 -5.31 -26.15
N LYS A 114 -1.11 -5.58 -25.68
CA LYS A 114 -0.54 -6.92 -25.46
C LYS A 114 -0.61 -7.35 -24.01
N ASN A 115 -1.31 -6.62 -23.15
CA ASN A 115 -1.40 -6.94 -21.73
C ASN A 115 -2.80 -7.42 -21.36
N LEU A 116 -2.87 -8.47 -20.55
CA LEU A 116 -4.09 -8.92 -19.88
C LEU A 116 -3.87 -8.89 -18.38
N SER A 117 -4.76 -8.22 -17.66
CA SER A 117 -4.85 -8.29 -16.20
C SER A 117 -6.22 -8.82 -15.79
N ALA A 118 -6.28 -9.88 -14.98
CA ALA A 118 -7.52 -10.56 -14.63
C ALA A 118 -7.48 -11.19 -13.23
N TYR A 119 -8.65 -11.29 -12.61
CA TYR A 119 -8.85 -11.93 -11.30
C TYR A 119 -9.73 -13.16 -11.45
N TYR A 120 -9.34 -14.26 -10.82
CA TYR A 120 -10.05 -15.54 -10.87
C TYR A 120 -10.37 -16.06 -9.47
N GLU A 121 -11.51 -16.71 -9.33
CA GLU A 121 -11.92 -17.40 -8.10
C GLU A 121 -10.98 -18.57 -7.79
N LEU A 122 -10.63 -18.69 -6.50
CA LEU A 122 -9.99 -19.88 -5.96
C LEU A 122 -10.86 -20.44 -4.83
N PRO A 123 -11.74 -21.40 -5.14
CA PRO A 123 -12.52 -22.12 -4.13
C PRO A 123 -11.63 -22.81 -3.10
N GLU A 124 -12.15 -23.04 -1.89
CA GLU A 124 -11.38 -23.65 -0.81
C GLU A 124 -10.88 -25.06 -1.18
N GLU A 125 -11.64 -25.84 -1.94
CA GLU A 125 -11.19 -27.16 -2.42
C GLU A 125 -9.95 -27.06 -3.34
N VAL A 126 -9.83 -26.00 -4.13
CA VAL A 126 -8.67 -25.75 -5.00
C VAL A 126 -7.47 -25.40 -4.14
N ILE A 127 -7.64 -24.58 -3.09
CA ILE A 127 -6.57 -24.23 -2.14
C ILE A 127 -6.11 -25.44 -1.34
N GLN A 128 -7.02 -26.31 -0.90
CA GLN A 128 -6.69 -27.55 -0.21
C GLN A 128 -5.90 -28.51 -1.12
N THR A 129 -6.21 -28.52 -2.42
CA THR A 129 -5.46 -29.29 -3.44
C THR A 129 -4.08 -28.67 -3.67
N LEU A 130 -4.00 -27.34 -3.80
CA LEU A 130 -2.76 -26.58 -3.96
C LEU A 130 -1.78 -26.82 -2.80
N ALA A 131 -2.27 -26.83 -1.56
CA ALA A 131 -1.46 -27.06 -0.36
C ALA A 131 -0.73 -28.43 -0.38
N LYS A 132 -1.28 -29.42 -1.09
CA LYS A 132 -0.75 -30.79 -1.20
C LYS A 132 -0.04 -31.06 -2.53
N ALA A 133 -0.21 -30.20 -3.54
CA ALA A 133 0.39 -30.39 -4.86
C ALA A 133 1.91 -30.18 -4.83
N ASP A 134 2.67 -30.75 -5.76
CA ASP A 134 4.13 -30.55 -5.91
C ASP A 134 4.48 -29.62 -7.06
N THR A 135 3.53 -29.44 -7.97
CA THR A 135 3.67 -28.57 -9.14
C THR A 135 2.39 -27.79 -9.38
N MET A 136 2.57 -26.54 -9.84
CA MET A 136 1.50 -25.70 -10.37
C MET A 136 1.90 -25.19 -11.75
N VAL A 137 0.98 -25.30 -12.69
CA VAL A 137 1.09 -24.75 -14.03
C VAL A 137 -0.16 -23.91 -14.28
N LEU A 138 0.02 -22.70 -14.79
CA LEU A 138 -1.08 -21.83 -15.21
C LEU A 138 -1.10 -21.74 -16.72
N THR A 139 -2.31 -21.82 -17.27
CA THR A 139 -2.53 -21.94 -18.70
C THR A 139 -3.66 -21.02 -19.12
N LEU A 140 -3.35 -20.06 -19.98
CA LEU A 140 -4.31 -19.21 -20.67
C LEU A 140 -4.67 -19.85 -22.01
N GLN A 141 -5.95 -20.19 -22.16
CA GLN A 141 -6.52 -20.76 -23.38
C GLN A 141 -7.34 -19.72 -24.12
N PHE A 142 -7.01 -19.49 -25.38
CA PHE A 142 -7.74 -18.60 -26.28
C PHE A 142 -8.65 -19.42 -27.19
N ASP A 143 -9.84 -18.91 -27.47
CA ASP A 143 -10.87 -19.64 -28.23
C ASP A 143 -10.41 -20.14 -29.60
N ASN A 144 -9.39 -19.50 -30.23
CA ASN A 144 -8.84 -19.91 -31.52
C ASN A 144 -7.30 -19.72 -31.65
N ALA A 145 -6.53 -19.77 -30.55
CA ALA A 145 -5.09 -19.45 -30.60
C ALA A 145 -4.17 -20.36 -29.76
N LYS A 146 -2.85 -20.11 -29.91
CA LYS A 146 -1.78 -20.76 -29.13
C LYS A 146 -1.98 -20.51 -27.64
N VAL A 147 -1.80 -21.56 -26.87
CA VAL A 147 -1.89 -21.55 -25.42
C VAL A 147 -0.67 -20.86 -24.81
N ALA A 148 -0.87 -19.91 -23.90
CA ALA A 148 0.21 -19.35 -23.09
C ALA A 148 0.26 -20.12 -21.75
N THR A 149 1.41 -20.70 -21.42
CA THR A 149 1.55 -21.56 -20.24
C THR A 149 2.78 -21.18 -19.43
N ARG A 150 2.65 -21.20 -18.10
CA ARG A 150 3.76 -21.01 -17.18
C ARG A 150 3.72 -22.01 -16.04
N LYS A 151 4.85 -22.70 -15.83
CA LYS A 151 5.10 -23.49 -14.64
C LYS A 151 5.67 -22.59 -13.54
N THR A 152 5.09 -22.63 -12.36
CA THR A 152 5.58 -21.89 -11.20
C THR A 152 6.90 -22.46 -10.72
N ILE A 153 7.84 -21.58 -10.37
CA ILE A 153 9.14 -21.99 -9.86
C ILE A 153 9.04 -22.58 -8.43
N PRO A 154 9.84 -23.62 -8.08
CA PRO A 154 9.68 -24.34 -6.81
C PRO A 154 9.77 -23.45 -5.56
N SER A 155 10.67 -22.47 -5.55
CA SER A 155 10.87 -21.56 -4.41
C SER A 155 9.63 -20.71 -4.09
N LYS A 156 8.91 -20.25 -5.13
CA LYS A 156 7.66 -19.47 -5.00
C LYS A 156 6.46 -20.37 -4.72
N PHE A 157 6.45 -21.58 -5.27
CA PHE A 157 5.39 -22.55 -5.03
C PHE A 157 5.24 -22.93 -3.55
N ALA A 158 6.35 -22.98 -2.80
CA ALA A 158 6.30 -23.16 -1.34
C ALA A 158 5.52 -22.05 -0.61
N GLY A 159 5.58 -20.80 -1.11
CA GLY A 159 4.79 -19.69 -0.57
C GLY A 159 3.29 -19.87 -0.85
N PHE A 160 2.94 -20.29 -2.07
CA PHE A 160 1.55 -20.59 -2.44
C PHE A 160 0.93 -21.67 -1.55
N LYS A 161 1.70 -22.68 -1.11
CA LYS A 161 1.22 -23.65 -0.11
C LYS A 161 0.98 -23.01 1.26
N GLN A 162 1.90 -22.15 1.69
CA GLN A 162 1.82 -21.53 3.02
C GLN A 162 0.63 -20.58 3.15
N ILE A 163 0.16 -19.95 2.05
CA ILE A 163 -0.97 -19.01 2.12
C ILE A 163 -2.26 -19.66 2.66
N ALA A 164 -2.43 -20.97 2.48
CA ALA A 164 -3.60 -21.70 2.98
C ALA A 164 -3.72 -21.61 4.50
N VAL A 165 -2.58 -21.69 5.22
CA VAL A 165 -2.52 -21.80 6.69
C VAL A 165 -2.28 -20.47 7.42
N VAL A 166 -2.18 -19.36 6.69
CA VAL A 166 -2.03 -18.03 7.31
C VAL A 166 -3.31 -17.64 8.02
N ASP A 167 -3.20 -17.13 9.24
CA ASP A 167 -4.33 -16.62 10.03
C ASP A 167 -4.38 -15.09 9.99
N LYS A 168 -5.56 -14.51 10.24
CA LYS A 168 -5.75 -13.07 10.42
C LYS A 168 -4.87 -12.52 11.54
N SER A 169 -4.65 -13.28 12.62
CA SER A 169 -3.77 -12.87 13.73
C SER A 169 -2.30 -12.78 13.34
N SER A 170 -1.91 -13.36 12.21
CA SER A 170 -0.58 -13.20 11.64
C SER A 170 -0.37 -11.82 11.04
N TYR A 171 -1.39 -10.96 10.95
CA TYR A 171 -1.24 -9.59 10.46
C TYR A 171 -0.83 -8.66 11.60
N ILE A 172 0.34 -8.03 11.46
CA ILE A 172 0.85 -7.08 12.45
C ILE A 172 0.83 -5.64 11.92
N ARG A 173 1.10 -5.47 10.62
CA ARG A 173 1.02 -4.21 9.86
C ARG A 173 1.27 -4.54 8.38
N GLU A 174 1.08 -3.59 7.48
CA GLU A 174 1.64 -3.68 6.13
C GLU A 174 3.13 -4.00 6.19
N GLY A 175 3.49 -5.11 5.55
CA GLY A 175 4.83 -5.66 5.56
C GLY A 175 5.08 -6.85 6.45
N GLN A 176 6.37 -7.12 6.67
CA GLN A 176 6.86 -8.33 7.32
C GLN A 176 6.70 -8.29 8.85
N LEU A 177 6.49 -9.48 9.45
CA LEU A 177 6.46 -9.72 10.91
C LEU A 177 7.87 -9.60 11.51
N LEU A 178 8.01 -8.95 12.67
CA LEU A 178 9.32 -8.55 13.19
C LEU A 178 9.79 -9.26 14.46
N ASP A 179 11.11 -9.50 14.50
CA ASP A 179 11.93 -9.67 15.71
C ASP A 179 12.50 -8.33 16.23
N GLN A 180 12.67 -8.24 17.55
CA GLN A 180 12.62 -7.03 18.40
C GLN A 180 13.74 -5.95 18.28
N ASN A 181 14.63 -5.96 17.28
CA ASN A 181 15.88 -5.16 17.33
C ASN A 181 16.19 -4.23 16.13
N GLN A 182 15.20 -3.75 15.36
CA GLN A 182 15.49 -2.93 14.17
C GLN A 182 15.30 -1.41 14.32
N ASN A 183 16.21 -0.65 13.69
CA ASN A 183 16.23 0.82 13.63
C ASN A 183 15.11 1.33 12.70
N ILE A 184 14.26 2.22 13.21
CA ILE A 184 13.13 2.80 12.46
C ILE A 184 13.55 3.58 11.21
N GLU A 185 14.79 4.07 11.14
CA GLU A 185 15.31 4.79 9.96
C GLU A 185 15.56 3.87 8.77
N LYS A 186 15.50 2.55 9.00
CA LYS A 186 15.47 1.53 7.94
C LYS A 186 14.04 1.14 7.54
N THR A 187 13.01 1.73 8.18
CA THR A 187 11.60 1.45 7.88
C THR A 187 11.22 2.02 6.53
N ILE A 188 10.94 1.11 5.61
CA ILE A 188 10.37 1.41 4.31
C ILE A 188 8.93 1.90 4.54
N PHE A 189 8.64 3.12 4.07
CA PHE A 189 7.33 3.75 4.11
C PHE A 189 6.82 3.96 2.69
N HIS A 190 5.79 3.20 2.35
CA HIS A 190 5.06 3.31 1.10
C HIS A 190 3.77 4.09 1.31
N PRO A 191 3.63 5.28 0.69
CA PRO A 191 2.41 6.05 0.82
C PRO A 191 1.23 5.38 0.11
N GLN A 192 0.12 5.29 0.80
CA GLN A 192 -1.14 4.72 0.38
C GLN A 192 -2.26 5.42 1.13
N ILE A 193 -3.39 5.64 0.47
CA ILE A 193 -4.54 6.25 1.14
C ILE A 193 -5.81 5.88 0.40
N PHE A 194 -6.91 5.79 1.14
CA PHE A 194 -8.22 5.73 0.55
C PHE A 194 -8.79 7.13 0.41
N ILE A 195 -9.20 7.51 -0.80
CA ILE A 195 -9.87 8.77 -1.10
C ILE A 195 -11.34 8.46 -1.42
N PRO A 196 -12.28 8.71 -0.50
CA PRO A 196 -13.69 8.47 -0.75
C PRO A 196 -14.28 9.48 -1.74
N ASN A 197 -15.31 9.06 -2.47
CA ASN A 197 -16.09 9.85 -3.43
C ASN A 197 -15.21 10.54 -4.50
N ALA A 198 -14.16 9.86 -4.94
CA ALA A 198 -13.28 10.27 -6.04
C ALA A 198 -13.21 9.15 -7.08
N THR A 199 -12.85 9.49 -8.32
CA THR A 199 -12.49 8.51 -9.36
C THR A 199 -10.97 8.40 -9.51
N PRO A 200 -10.44 7.27 -10.03
CA PRO A 200 -9.00 7.14 -10.29
C PRO A 200 -8.43 8.30 -11.10
N GLU A 201 -9.16 8.75 -12.13
CA GLU A 201 -8.74 9.84 -13.00
C GLU A 201 -8.63 11.16 -12.24
N GLU A 202 -9.60 11.49 -11.39
CA GLU A 202 -9.57 12.70 -10.56
C GLU A 202 -8.36 12.72 -9.62
N VAL A 203 -8.03 11.57 -9.03
CA VAL A 203 -6.89 11.42 -8.13
C VAL A 203 -5.57 11.55 -8.89
N ILE A 204 -5.46 10.90 -10.05
CA ILE A 204 -4.27 10.97 -10.92
C ILE A 204 -4.04 12.43 -11.36
N ASP A 205 -5.07 13.11 -11.86
CA ASP A 205 -4.98 14.49 -12.30
C ASP A 205 -4.58 15.43 -11.15
N ALA A 206 -5.15 15.23 -9.95
CA ALA A 206 -4.77 15.98 -8.77
C ALA A 206 -3.30 15.76 -8.37
N LEU A 207 -2.81 14.51 -8.38
CA LEU A 207 -1.41 14.18 -8.04
C LEU A 207 -0.42 14.74 -9.06
N ILE A 208 -0.74 14.68 -10.35
CA ILE A 208 0.05 15.30 -11.42
C ILE A 208 0.11 16.81 -11.20
N TYR A 209 -1.02 17.44 -10.87
CA TYR A 209 -1.09 18.86 -10.57
C TYR A 209 -0.24 19.23 -9.35
N GLU A 210 -0.43 18.57 -8.20
CA GLU A 210 0.33 18.83 -6.96
C GLU A 210 1.84 18.64 -7.14
N THR A 211 2.23 17.84 -8.12
CA THR A 211 3.63 17.56 -8.41
C THR A 211 4.27 18.58 -9.34
N ASN A 212 3.51 19.15 -10.26
CA ASN A 212 4.05 19.93 -11.37
C ASN A 212 3.68 21.41 -11.32
N PHE A 213 2.85 21.84 -10.36
CA PHE A 213 2.43 23.22 -10.22
C PHE A 213 2.84 23.79 -8.87
N SER A 214 3.30 25.03 -8.88
CA SER A 214 3.60 25.79 -7.67
C SER A 214 2.92 27.16 -7.73
N THR A 215 2.80 27.82 -6.58
CA THR A 215 2.32 29.19 -6.51
C THR A 215 3.50 30.14 -6.37
N TYR A 216 3.80 30.89 -7.42
CA TYR A 216 4.83 31.92 -7.40
C TYR A 216 4.20 33.31 -7.46
N LYS A 217 4.49 34.17 -6.46
CA LYS A 217 3.92 35.52 -6.32
C LYS A 217 2.38 35.56 -6.43
N GLY A 218 1.71 34.55 -5.84
CA GLY A 218 0.25 34.44 -5.85
C GLY A 218 -0.35 33.98 -7.18
N LYS A 219 0.48 33.63 -8.18
CA LYS A 219 0.03 33.04 -9.44
C LYS A 219 0.41 31.57 -9.47
N GLU A 220 -0.53 30.76 -9.93
CA GLU A 220 -0.29 29.34 -10.19
C GLU A 220 0.45 29.18 -11.51
N GLU A 221 1.64 28.59 -11.44
CA GLU A 221 2.54 28.40 -12.56
C GLU A 221 3.02 26.94 -12.61
N PHE A 222 3.22 26.45 -13.83
CA PHE A 222 3.83 25.14 -14.08
C PHE A 222 5.33 25.21 -13.74
N ASP A 223 5.82 24.26 -12.95
CA ASP A 223 7.22 24.16 -12.57
C ASP A 223 8.04 23.53 -13.70
N TYR A 224 8.69 24.38 -14.48
CA TYR A 224 9.60 23.93 -15.54
C TYR A 224 10.90 23.33 -15.00
N SER A 225 11.37 23.69 -13.80
CA SER A 225 12.65 23.23 -13.27
C SER A 225 12.60 21.79 -12.75
N SER A 226 11.57 21.44 -11.99
CA SER A 226 11.57 20.21 -11.17
C SER A 226 10.39 19.25 -11.43
N GLY A 227 9.64 19.49 -12.51
CA GLY A 227 8.47 18.69 -12.88
C GLY A 227 8.76 17.22 -13.24
N TYR A 228 7.73 16.40 -13.14
CA TYR A 228 7.72 14.98 -13.49
C TYR A 228 6.96 14.73 -14.80
N PHE A 229 7.59 14.08 -15.75
CA PHE A 229 6.94 13.62 -16.97
C PHE A 229 5.90 12.56 -16.66
N VAL A 230 4.73 12.68 -17.27
CA VAL A 230 3.65 11.70 -17.12
C VAL A 230 3.78 10.63 -18.19
N TYR A 231 3.88 9.37 -17.75
CA TYR A 231 3.88 8.19 -18.58
C TYR A 231 2.68 7.32 -18.20
N HIS A 232 1.82 7.06 -19.17
CA HIS A 232 0.72 6.12 -18.99
C HIS A 232 1.23 4.69 -19.18
N THR A 233 0.81 3.81 -18.27
CA THR A 233 1.10 2.38 -18.41
C THR A 233 0.04 1.71 -19.28
N SER A 234 0.19 0.40 -19.53
CA SER A 234 -0.87 -0.43 -20.10
C SER A 234 -1.98 -0.78 -19.10
N ASP A 235 -1.89 -0.31 -17.86
CA ASP A 235 -3.00 -0.37 -16.92
C ASP A 235 -3.56 1.06 -16.77
N PRO A 236 -4.84 1.30 -17.13
CA PRO A 236 -5.40 2.65 -17.12
C PRO A 236 -5.51 3.25 -15.70
N GLN A 237 -5.38 2.41 -14.67
CA GLN A 237 -5.39 2.82 -13.27
C GLN A 237 -3.98 3.05 -12.71
N VAL A 238 -2.94 2.92 -13.54
CA VAL A 238 -1.54 3.07 -13.12
C VAL A 238 -0.82 4.06 -14.03
N VAL A 239 -0.19 5.06 -13.40
CA VAL A 239 0.66 6.05 -14.09
C VAL A 239 2.04 6.11 -13.47
N GLN A 240 3.03 6.44 -14.29
CA GLN A 240 4.41 6.65 -13.86
C GLN A 240 4.77 8.12 -14.04
N LEU A 241 5.36 8.70 -13.00
CA LEU A 241 5.87 10.06 -12.97
C LEU A 241 7.40 9.99 -12.93
N LEU A 242 8.05 10.41 -14.02
CA LEU A 242 9.51 10.34 -14.18
C LEU A 242 10.13 11.72 -13.95
N CYS A 243 11.08 11.82 -13.02
CA CYS A 243 11.76 13.07 -12.68
C CYS A 243 12.56 13.63 -13.88
N ARG A 244 12.48 14.95 -14.11
CA ARG A 244 13.18 15.63 -15.20
C ARG A 244 14.70 15.76 -15.00
N GLU A 245 15.15 16.00 -13.77
CA GLU A 245 16.57 16.30 -13.48
C GLU A 245 17.52 15.10 -13.67
N GLY A 246 16.99 13.89 -13.91
CA GLY A 246 17.75 12.64 -14.02
C GLY A 246 18.29 12.27 -15.41
N LEU A 247 18.17 13.12 -16.44
CA LEU A 247 18.53 12.77 -17.82
C LEU A 247 20.00 12.36 -18.08
N SER A 248 20.88 12.43 -17.06
CA SER A 248 22.28 12.01 -17.21
C SER A 248 22.85 11.07 -16.14
N SER A 249 22.08 10.58 -15.15
CA SER A 249 22.46 9.43 -14.29
C SER A 249 21.41 9.15 -13.21
N GLY A 250 20.77 7.97 -13.24
CA GLY A 250 19.85 7.47 -12.20
C GLY A 250 18.51 8.19 -12.18
N TYR A 251 17.50 7.64 -12.87
CA TYR A 251 16.16 8.23 -12.87
C TYR A 251 15.36 7.79 -11.65
N ASP A 252 14.97 8.76 -10.82
CA ASP A 252 13.90 8.59 -9.85
C ASP A 252 12.56 8.63 -10.58
N PHE A 253 11.72 7.62 -10.35
CA PHE A 253 10.34 7.67 -10.81
C PHE A 253 9.40 7.13 -9.75
N VAL A 254 8.19 7.68 -9.77
CA VAL A 254 7.11 7.29 -8.87
C VAL A 254 5.99 6.68 -9.67
N THR A 255 5.56 5.51 -9.24
CA THR A 255 4.38 4.87 -9.80
C THR A 255 3.21 5.07 -8.88
N ILE A 256 2.11 5.50 -9.47
CA ILE A 256 0.85 5.78 -8.81
C ILE A 256 -0.14 4.74 -9.30
N ALA A 257 -0.62 3.88 -8.40
CA ALA A 257 -1.74 2.99 -8.67
C ALA A 257 -2.99 3.57 -8.00
N CYS A 258 -4.01 3.89 -8.80
CA CYS A 258 -5.30 4.43 -8.36
C CYS A 258 -6.40 3.41 -8.67
N ARG A 259 -6.65 2.49 -7.74
CA ARG A 259 -7.62 1.41 -7.91
C ARG A 259 -9.00 1.85 -7.39
N PRO A 260 -10.09 1.71 -8.15
CA PRO A 260 -11.44 1.92 -7.64
C PRO A 260 -11.65 1.03 -6.41
N TYR A 261 -12.20 1.55 -5.32
CA TYR A 261 -12.46 0.75 -4.13
C TYR A 261 -13.76 1.22 -3.46
N ASN A 262 -14.81 0.41 -3.51
CA ASN A 262 -16.17 0.83 -3.14
C ASN A 262 -16.54 2.17 -3.83
N ASN A 263 -17.02 3.15 -3.06
CA ASN A 263 -17.38 4.49 -3.55
C ASN A 263 -16.20 5.48 -3.54
N GLY A 264 -14.99 5.03 -3.87
CA GLY A 264 -13.77 5.85 -3.82
C GLY A 264 -12.58 5.20 -4.52
N VAL A 265 -11.37 5.65 -4.18
CA VAL A 265 -10.11 5.18 -4.77
C VAL A 265 -9.14 4.76 -3.69
N TRP A 266 -8.58 3.57 -3.82
CA TRP A 266 -7.38 3.15 -3.11
C TRP A 266 -6.15 3.57 -3.91
N VAL A 267 -5.32 4.41 -3.31
CA VAL A 267 -4.11 4.94 -3.94
C VAL A 267 -2.90 4.29 -3.31
N THR A 268 -1.91 3.92 -4.12
CA THR A 268 -0.63 3.40 -3.64
C THR A 268 0.50 3.98 -4.47
N LEU A 269 1.56 4.42 -3.79
CA LEU A 269 2.72 5.08 -4.37
C LEU A 269 3.98 4.26 -4.14
N SER A 270 4.63 3.84 -5.22
CA SER A 270 5.91 3.14 -5.16
C SER A 270 7.02 3.99 -5.78
N LEU A 271 8.10 4.20 -5.04
CA LEU A 271 9.27 4.97 -5.47
C LEU A 271 10.38 4.03 -5.98
N MET A 272 10.89 4.28 -7.18
CA MET A 272 11.85 3.42 -7.87
C MET A 272 13.07 4.19 -8.39
N ALA A 273 14.19 3.49 -8.52
CA ALA A 273 15.42 3.98 -9.13
C ALA A 273 15.83 3.12 -10.33
N ASP A 274 16.51 3.76 -11.28
CA ASP A 274 17.21 3.05 -12.34
C ASP A 274 18.48 2.38 -11.81
N ALA A 275 18.66 1.07 -12.04
CA ALA A 275 19.89 0.35 -11.76
C ALA A 275 20.49 -0.22 -13.04
N SER A 276 21.78 -0.55 -13.02
CA SER A 276 22.54 -0.99 -14.21
C SER A 276 21.97 -2.24 -14.90
N ASP A 277 21.17 -3.04 -14.20
CA ASP A 277 20.56 -4.29 -14.70
C ASP A 277 19.05 -4.15 -14.97
N GLY A 278 18.51 -2.93 -14.96
CA GLY A 278 17.09 -2.62 -15.09
C GLY A 278 16.56 -1.75 -13.95
N TYR A 279 15.30 -1.35 -14.01
CA TYR A 279 14.67 -0.59 -12.93
C TYR A 279 14.58 -1.45 -11.67
N THR A 280 15.02 -0.92 -10.52
CA THR A 280 14.90 -1.62 -9.25
C THR A 280 14.21 -0.72 -8.23
N PHE A 281 13.44 -1.32 -7.33
CA PHE A 281 13.07 -0.58 -6.12
C PHE A 281 14.35 -0.25 -5.37
N TYR A 282 14.42 0.93 -4.75
CA TYR A 282 15.48 1.25 -3.81
C TYR A 282 15.67 0.14 -2.76
N GLU A 283 14.59 -0.55 -2.41
CA GLU A 283 14.47 -1.63 -1.43
C GLU A 283 15.11 -2.96 -1.85
N GLN A 284 15.33 -3.18 -3.15
CA GLN A 284 15.87 -4.44 -3.68
C GLN A 284 17.37 -4.39 -3.94
N THR A 285 18.00 -3.22 -3.78
CA THR A 285 19.42 -3.06 -4.07
C THR A 285 20.29 -3.59 -2.91
N LYS A 286 20.97 -4.72 -3.14
CA LYS A 286 21.90 -5.35 -2.18
C LYS A 286 23.22 -4.61 -1.99
N SER A 287 23.43 -3.47 -2.66
CA SER A 287 24.74 -2.83 -2.66
C SER A 287 24.96 -2.02 -1.38
N SER A 288 26.10 -2.28 -0.72
CA SER A 288 26.53 -1.56 0.48
C SER A 288 26.75 -0.06 0.25
N SER A 289 26.76 0.40 -1.00
CA SER A 289 26.85 1.80 -1.40
C SER A 289 25.54 2.57 -1.28
N PHE A 290 24.38 1.91 -1.12
CA PHE A 290 23.05 2.55 -1.03
C PHE A 290 22.58 2.82 0.42
N VAL A 291 23.40 2.52 1.44
CA VAL A 291 23.10 2.93 2.83
C VAL A 291 22.99 4.47 2.93
N GLY A 292 23.71 5.22 2.08
CA GLY A 292 23.58 6.68 1.97
C GLY A 292 22.31 7.16 1.27
N THR A 293 21.66 6.34 0.44
CA THR A 293 20.45 6.70 -0.31
C THR A 293 19.16 6.31 0.42
N MET A 294 19.20 5.51 1.49
CA MET A 294 18.01 5.24 2.33
C MET A 294 17.44 6.51 2.98
N GLY A 295 18.30 7.44 3.42
CA GLY A 295 17.87 8.74 3.93
C GLY A 295 17.25 9.63 2.85
N TYR A 296 17.80 9.57 1.63
CA TYR A 296 17.25 10.23 0.44
C TYR A 296 15.88 9.66 0.06
N TRP A 297 15.75 8.33 0.03
CA TRP A 297 14.50 7.63 -0.22
C TRP A 297 13.43 7.97 0.82
N ARG A 298 13.77 7.93 2.11
CA ARG A 298 12.82 8.29 3.17
C ARG A 298 12.32 9.73 3.02
N SER A 299 13.20 10.64 2.61
CA SER A 299 12.86 12.05 2.35
C SER A 299 11.95 12.19 1.12
N ASN A 300 12.20 11.43 0.04
CA ASN A 300 11.34 11.41 -1.15
C ASN A 300 9.99 10.75 -0.88
N SER A 301 9.94 9.60 -0.20
CA SER A 301 8.68 8.95 0.19
C SER A 301 7.84 9.85 1.10
N ARG A 302 8.49 10.64 1.97
CA ARG A 302 7.83 11.68 2.79
C ARG A 302 7.20 12.76 1.92
N LEU A 303 7.94 13.32 0.95
CA LEU A 303 7.40 14.30 0.00
C LEU A 303 6.19 13.76 -0.77
N TRP A 304 6.25 12.50 -1.21
CA TRP A 304 5.15 11.86 -1.93
C TRP A 304 3.93 11.58 -1.06
N ALA A 305 4.11 11.19 0.20
CA ALA A 305 3.00 11.13 1.14
C ALA A 305 2.38 12.50 1.41
N MET A 306 3.16 13.58 1.47
CA MET A 306 2.60 14.93 1.62
C MET A 306 1.73 15.32 0.43
N LYS A 307 2.18 15.01 -0.79
CA LYS A 307 1.40 15.25 -2.01
C LYS A 307 0.11 14.43 -1.98
N LEU A 308 0.20 13.16 -1.61
CA LEU A 308 -0.95 12.27 -1.50
C LEU A 308 -1.96 12.76 -0.44
N HIS A 309 -1.46 13.20 0.71
CA HIS A 309 -2.26 13.76 1.80
C HIS A 309 -2.91 15.09 1.42
N SER A 310 -2.19 15.96 0.69
CA SER A 310 -2.74 17.19 0.10
C SER A 310 -3.89 16.89 -0.86
N VAL A 311 -3.72 15.89 -1.75
CA VAL A 311 -4.77 15.44 -2.66
C VAL A 311 -5.98 14.89 -1.90
N TYR A 312 -5.76 14.07 -0.87
CA TYR A 312 -6.84 13.62 0.02
C TYR A 312 -7.60 14.80 0.65
N GLY A 313 -6.88 15.77 1.21
CA GLY A 313 -7.48 16.96 1.82
C GLY A 313 -8.31 17.81 0.87
N LYS A 314 -7.88 17.91 -0.40
CA LYS A 314 -8.56 18.67 -1.45
C LYS A 314 -9.77 17.91 -2.01
N LEU A 315 -9.64 16.62 -2.26
CA LEU A 315 -10.67 15.79 -2.88
C LEU A 315 -11.70 15.25 -1.89
N TYR A 316 -11.37 15.09 -0.62
CA TYR A 316 -12.31 14.54 0.36
C TYR A 316 -12.54 15.54 1.49
N GLY A 317 -11.47 15.96 2.18
CA GLY A 317 -11.55 16.84 3.33
C GLY A 317 -10.54 16.43 4.39
N LYS A 318 -10.70 16.96 5.61
CA LYS A 318 -9.81 16.67 6.73
C LYS A 318 -10.53 15.95 7.85
N ILE A 319 -9.84 15.03 8.50
CA ILE A 319 -10.30 14.37 9.71
C ILE A 319 -9.77 15.17 10.90
N ASP A 320 -10.64 15.50 11.84
CA ASP A 320 -10.30 16.22 13.06
C ASP A 320 -10.51 15.32 14.27
N TYR A 321 -9.49 15.21 15.12
CA TYR A 321 -9.55 14.49 16.40
C TYR A 321 -9.59 15.44 17.60
N GLY A 322 -9.72 16.76 17.37
CA GLY A 322 -9.93 17.74 18.42
C GLY A 322 -8.68 18.24 19.11
N PHE A 323 -7.49 17.97 18.58
CA PHE A 323 -6.24 18.49 19.14
C PHE A 323 -5.22 18.81 18.06
N ILE A 324 -4.33 19.75 18.36
CA ILE A 324 -3.14 20.04 17.56
C ILE A 324 -1.94 19.76 18.43
N CYS A 325 -0.86 19.23 17.85
CA CYS A 325 0.38 18.97 18.56
C CYS A 325 1.59 19.29 17.70
N ASP A 326 2.69 19.63 18.37
CA ASP A 326 3.98 19.88 17.74
C ASP A 326 5.00 18.83 18.19
N PRO A 327 5.98 18.48 17.35
CA PRO A 327 7.04 17.58 17.75
C PRO A 327 7.83 18.19 18.92
N GLN A 328 8.12 17.37 19.94
CA GLN A 328 8.92 17.82 21.08
C GLN A 328 10.38 18.04 20.69
N ASN A 329 10.88 17.25 19.74
CA ASN A 329 12.21 17.39 19.15
C ASN A 329 12.03 17.80 17.69
N SER A 330 12.60 18.92 17.25
CA SER A 330 12.51 19.62 15.94
C SER A 330 11.80 18.97 14.73
N GLU A 331 11.81 17.64 14.55
CA GLU A 331 11.05 16.93 13.51
C GLU A 331 10.36 15.62 13.95
N LYS A 332 10.60 15.12 15.17
CA LYS A 332 10.14 13.80 15.63
C LYS A 332 9.37 13.91 16.95
N GLY A 333 8.53 12.92 17.19
CA GLY A 333 7.80 12.78 18.43
C GLY A 333 8.71 12.48 19.64
N PRO A 334 8.09 12.23 20.81
CA PRO A 334 6.64 12.29 21.03
C PRO A 334 6.12 13.74 20.86
N PHE A 335 4.82 13.89 20.66
CA PHE A 335 4.24 15.18 20.26
C PHE A 335 3.65 15.91 21.46
N LYS A 336 3.98 17.19 21.63
CA LYS A 336 3.43 18.04 22.68
C LYS A 336 2.13 18.67 22.23
N ILE A 337 1.07 18.52 23.02
CA ILE A 337 -0.24 19.10 22.76
C ILE A 337 -0.16 20.63 22.80
N LYS A 338 -0.62 21.25 21.72
CA LYS A 338 -0.65 22.70 21.48
C LYS A 338 -2.03 23.29 21.70
N SER A 339 -3.06 22.57 21.30
CA SER A 339 -4.46 22.93 21.54
C SER A 339 -5.33 21.69 21.68
N VAL A 340 -6.45 21.85 22.37
CA VAL A 340 -7.48 20.83 22.59
C VAL A 340 -8.84 21.51 22.47
N ASP A 341 -9.78 20.89 21.78
CA ASP A 341 -11.16 21.33 21.64
C ASP A 341 -12.09 20.35 22.38
N VAL A 342 -12.18 20.52 23.71
CA VAL A 342 -13.03 19.68 24.57
C VAL A 342 -14.52 19.92 24.30
N ASN A 343 -14.90 21.09 23.76
CA ASN A 343 -16.30 21.40 23.47
C ASN A 343 -16.80 20.54 22.30
N MET A 344 -15.99 20.41 21.26
CA MET A 344 -16.31 19.59 20.09
C MET A 344 -15.98 18.10 20.32
N PHE A 345 -15.02 17.80 21.19
CA PHE A 345 -14.56 16.45 21.51
C PHE A 345 -14.52 16.22 23.03
N PRO A 346 -15.66 15.94 23.69
CA PRO A 346 -15.73 15.74 25.14
C PRO A 346 -14.86 14.60 25.66
N GLN A 347 -14.50 13.63 24.81
CA GLN A 347 -13.58 12.54 25.16
C GLN A 347 -12.20 13.06 25.60
N LEU A 348 -11.82 14.26 25.15
CA LEU A 348 -10.57 14.92 25.50
C LEU A 348 -10.62 15.62 26.87
N ASP A 349 -11.71 15.52 27.64
CA ASP A 349 -11.76 16.05 28.99
C ASP A 349 -10.54 15.58 29.80
N GLY A 350 -9.87 16.48 30.50
CA GLY A 350 -8.63 16.21 31.24
C GLY A 350 -7.34 16.09 30.41
N VAL A 351 -7.38 16.15 29.08
CA VAL A 351 -6.18 16.37 28.23
C VAL A 351 -5.91 17.88 28.16
N LYS A 352 -4.67 18.29 28.37
CA LYS A 352 -4.29 19.70 28.47
C LYS A 352 -3.19 20.07 27.49
N VAL A 353 -3.14 21.37 27.16
CA VAL A 353 -1.98 21.95 26.48
C VAL A 353 -0.72 21.67 27.29
N GLY A 354 0.30 21.12 26.63
CA GLY A 354 1.55 20.71 27.24
C GLY A 354 1.66 19.22 27.57
N ASP A 355 0.56 18.47 27.55
CA ASP A 355 0.61 17.00 27.63
C ASP A 355 1.35 16.44 26.41
N ILE A 356 1.79 15.18 26.52
CA ILE A 356 2.60 14.51 25.50
C ILE A 356 1.80 13.36 24.91
N LEU A 357 1.49 13.41 23.61
CA LEU A 357 0.96 12.27 22.86
C LEU A 357 2.07 11.23 22.69
N THR A 358 1.95 10.09 23.38
CA THR A 358 2.96 9.02 23.41
C THR A 358 2.63 7.84 22.49
N SER A 359 1.35 7.61 22.16
CA SER A 359 0.98 6.55 21.20
C SER A 359 -0.33 6.81 20.48
N ILE A 360 -0.46 6.30 19.26
CA ILE A 360 -1.71 6.21 18.48
C ILE A 360 -1.96 4.73 18.18
N ASP A 361 -3.12 4.20 18.54
CA ASP A 361 -3.51 2.79 18.38
C ASP A 361 -2.45 1.80 18.94
N ASN A 362 -1.88 2.14 20.10
CA ASN A 362 -0.76 1.47 20.77
C ASN A 362 0.59 1.50 20.01
N VAL A 363 0.70 2.27 18.93
CA VAL A 363 1.96 2.54 18.23
C VAL A 363 2.62 3.78 18.82
N SER A 364 3.87 3.64 19.28
CA SER A 364 4.65 4.72 19.89
C SER A 364 4.89 5.86 18.91
N THR A 365 4.69 7.09 19.37
CA THR A 365 4.97 8.30 18.59
C THR A 365 6.42 8.76 18.70
N THR A 366 7.25 8.17 19.57
CA THR A 366 8.63 8.62 19.85
C THR A 366 9.49 8.76 18.60
N LEU A 367 9.21 7.96 17.58
CA LEU A 367 9.98 7.93 16.35
C LEU A 367 9.18 8.40 15.12
N MET A 368 7.92 8.77 15.30
CA MET A 368 7.09 9.33 14.23
C MET A 368 7.53 10.77 13.96
N CYS A 369 7.70 11.15 12.70
CA CYS A 369 7.76 12.58 12.36
C CYS A 369 6.35 13.18 12.29
N SER A 370 6.21 14.50 12.34
CA SER A 370 4.89 15.17 12.28
C SER A 370 4.06 14.74 11.08
N LEU A 371 4.71 14.46 9.95
CA LEU A 371 4.03 14.05 8.72
C LEU A 371 3.61 12.59 8.73
N ASP A 372 4.40 11.71 9.35
CA ASP A 372 3.98 10.33 9.58
C ASP A 372 2.71 10.32 10.43
N GLN A 373 2.63 11.20 11.43
CA GLN A 373 1.46 11.36 12.29
C GLN A 373 0.23 11.85 11.51
N GLU A 374 0.32 12.95 10.76
CA GLU A 374 -0.80 13.48 9.97
C GLU A 374 -1.34 12.43 8.99
N TYR A 375 -0.43 11.79 8.27
CA TYR A 375 -0.78 10.69 7.38
C TYR A 375 -1.38 9.50 8.13
N TRP A 376 -0.89 9.17 9.33
CA TRP A 376 -1.44 8.08 10.15
C TRP A 376 -2.89 8.34 10.55
N LEU A 377 -3.22 9.59 10.88
CA LEU A 377 -4.56 10.01 11.28
C LEU A 377 -5.57 9.88 10.13
N ASP A 378 -5.10 10.07 8.90
CA ASP A 378 -5.91 10.14 7.68
C ASP A 378 -5.87 8.88 6.79
N ASN A 379 -4.92 7.96 7.00
CA ASN A 379 -4.75 6.72 6.23
C ASN A 379 -5.76 5.61 6.60
N GLY A 380 -7.03 5.96 6.71
CA GLY A 380 -8.08 5.00 7.02
C GLY A 380 -9.35 5.74 7.39
N ILE A 381 -10.38 5.50 6.57
CA ILE A 381 -11.77 5.93 6.72
C ILE A 381 -12.08 6.29 8.18
N GLY A 382 -12.36 7.59 8.43
CA GLY A 382 -12.44 8.23 9.74
C GLY A 382 -13.24 7.46 10.79
N GLY A 383 -12.53 6.59 11.51
CA GLY A 383 -13.07 5.75 12.57
C GLY A 383 -12.46 6.13 13.92
N PRO A 384 -13.05 5.67 15.02
CA PRO A 384 -12.51 5.91 16.35
C PRO A 384 -11.07 5.40 16.47
N ARG A 385 -10.19 6.22 17.04
CA ARG A 385 -8.79 5.87 17.33
C ARG A 385 -8.48 6.02 18.80
N THR A 386 -7.53 5.23 19.28
CA THR A 386 -7.09 5.27 20.68
C THR A 386 -5.78 6.02 20.81
N PHE A 387 -5.77 7.08 21.59
CA PHE A 387 -4.63 7.94 21.84
C PHE A 387 -4.16 7.77 23.29
N THR A 388 -2.86 7.70 23.50
CA THR A 388 -2.27 7.74 24.85
C THR A 388 -1.57 9.08 25.04
N PHE A 389 -2.00 9.83 26.04
CA PHE A 389 -1.40 11.10 26.46
C PHE A 389 -0.69 10.91 27.79
N ARG A 390 0.42 11.62 28.00
CA ARG A 390 1.17 11.63 29.24
C ARG A 390 1.30 13.04 29.78
N THR A 391 0.92 13.24 31.04
CA THR A 391 1.01 14.54 31.71
C THR A 391 2.45 14.87 32.12
N ALA A 392 2.70 16.11 32.53
CA ALA A 392 4.00 16.51 33.08
C ALA A 392 4.41 15.73 34.35
N ALA A 393 3.43 15.21 35.11
CA ALA A 393 3.65 14.37 36.28
C ALA A 393 3.97 12.91 35.92
N GLY A 394 3.92 12.54 34.63
CA GLY A 394 4.18 11.19 34.14
C GLY A 394 2.97 10.27 34.12
N GLU A 395 1.77 10.77 34.45
CA GLU A 395 0.53 9.99 34.41
C GLU A 395 0.09 9.76 32.96
N GLU A 396 -0.23 8.51 32.61
CA GLU A 396 -0.74 8.16 31.28
C GLU A 396 -2.26 8.05 31.25
N LYS A 397 -2.87 8.61 30.21
CA LYS A 397 -4.30 8.54 29.94
C LYS A 397 -4.54 8.03 28.53
N LYS A 398 -5.32 6.94 28.40
CA LYS A 398 -5.81 6.44 27.13
C LYS A 398 -7.20 7.02 26.83
N VAL A 399 -7.39 7.54 25.62
CA VAL A 399 -8.65 8.14 25.16
C VAL A 399 -8.98 7.59 23.79
N THR A 400 -10.19 7.08 23.62
CA THR A 400 -10.72 6.73 22.31
C THR A 400 -11.53 7.90 21.76
N ILE A 401 -11.10 8.47 20.64
CA ILE A 401 -11.71 9.65 20.02
C ILE A 401 -12.35 9.23 18.71
N THR A 402 -13.63 9.51 18.56
CA THR A 402 -14.31 9.43 17.25
C THR A 402 -14.04 10.73 16.50
N PRO A 403 -13.46 10.69 15.29
CA PRO A 403 -13.13 11.91 14.59
C PRO A 403 -14.38 12.63 14.08
N GLN A 404 -14.24 13.93 13.84
CA GLN A 404 -15.19 14.69 13.04
C GLN A 404 -14.63 14.93 11.64
N PHE A 405 -15.49 14.76 10.64
CA PHE A 405 -15.13 15.00 9.26
C PHE A 405 -15.43 16.44 8.86
N ARG A 406 -14.41 17.14 8.35
CA ARG A 406 -14.54 18.46 7.74
C ARG A 406 -14.40 18.30 6.24
N SER A 407 -15.53 18.19 5.54
CA SER A 407 -15.58 18.06 4.09
C SER A 407 -14.86 19.21 3.40
N SER A 408 -14.13 18.90 2.33
CA SER A 408 -13.84 19.94 1.33
C SER A 408 -15.17 20.33 0.69
N LYS A 409 -15.42 21.64 0.51
CA LYS A 409 -16.63 22.08 -0.19
C LYS A 409 -16.53 21.66 -1.65
N LEU A 410 -17.47 20.84 -2.12
CA LEU A 410 -17.52 20.35 -3.50
C LEU A 410 -17.47 21.48 -4.54
N GLU A 411 -18.11 22.61 -4.27
CA GLU A 411 -18.16 23.79 -5.14
C GLU A 411 -16.80 24.52 -5.27
N GLU A 412 -15.87 24.27 -4.36
CA GLU A 412 -14.52 24.86 -4.36
C GLU A 412 -13.46 23.88 -4.93
N ARG A 413 -13.86 22.69 -5.39
CA ARG A 413 -12.94 21.72 -5.98
C ARG A 413 -12.44 22.21 -7.33
N LYS A 414 -11.11 22.30 -7.45
CA LYS A 414 -10.44 22.62 -8.70
C LYS A 414 -10.70 21.49 -9.72
N ASP A 415 -11.05 21.87 -10.95
CA ASP A 415 -11.03 20.98 -12.10
C ASP A 415 -9.58 20.78 -12.57
N TYR A 416 -8.89 19.80 -11.97
CA TYR A 416 -7.49 19.51 -12.27
C TYR A 416 -7.29 19.16 -13.74
N LYS A 417 -8.22 18.39 -14.33
CA LYS A 417 -8.17 18.01 -15.73
C LYS A 417 -8.13 19.23 -16.65
N LYS A 418 -8.98 20.22 -16.39
CA LYS A 418 -8.99 21.49 -17.14
C LYS A 418 -7.68 22.25 -16.96
N VAL A 419 -7.20 22.38 -15.72
CA VAL A 419 -5.94 23.10 -15.43
C VAL A 419 -4.75 22.45 -16.13
N LEU A 420 -4.65 21.12 -16.07
CA LEU A 420 -3.62 20.37 -16.77
C LEU A 420 -3.73 20.58 -18.29
N ALA A 421 -4.93 20.51 -18.86
CA ALA A 421 -5.13 20.72 -20.30
C ALA A 421 -4.76 22.14 -20.78
N GLU A 422 -4.99 23.16 -19.95
CA GLU A 422 -4.73 24.57 -20.28
C GLU A 422 -3.29 25.00 -20.05
N LYS A 423 -2.67 24.56 -18.95
CA LYS A 423 -1.40 25.11 -18.46
C LYS A 423 -0.21 24.16 -18.58
N MET A 424 -0.43 22.86 -18.70
CA MET A 424 0.66 21.90 -18.81
C MET A 424 1.17 21.86 -20.26
N PRO A 425 2.48 22.00 -20.50
CA PRO A 425 3.03 21.87 -21.85
C PRO A 425 2.76 20.47 -22.42
N LYS A 426 2.21 20.38 -23.64
CA LYS A 426 1.84 19.09 -24.26
C LYS A 426 3.01 18.10 -24.39
N TRP A 427 4.23 18.60 -24.57
CA TRP A 427 5.44 17.78 -24.66
C TRP A 427 5.89 17.21 -23.30
N PHE A 428 5.27 17.65 -22.19
CA PHE A 428 5.49 17.11 -20.85
C PHE A 428 4.64 15.88 -20.55
N ILE A 429 3.63 15.61 -21.39
CA ILE A 429 2.81 14.42 -21.36
C ILE A 429 3.33 13.52 -22.49
N LYS A 430 4.16 12.53 -22.15
CA LYS A 430 4.60 11.56 -23.15
C LYS A 430 3.54 10.47 -23.23
N LYS A 431 2.73 10.49 -24.29
CA LYS A 431 1.85 9.37 -24.66
C LYS A 431 2.66 8.23 -25.27
N GLU A 432 3.65 7.73 -24.54
CA GLU A 432 4.19 6.41 -24.79
C GLU A 432 3.52 5.49 -23.79
N THR A 433 2.65 4.60 -24.27
CA THR A 433 2.29 3.42 -23.48
C THR A 433 3.56 2.60 -23.39
N LYS A 434 4.38 2.85 -22.37
CA LYS A 434 5.42 1.89 -22.02
C LYS A 434 4.67 0.64 -21.58
N VAL A 435 4.90 -0.46 -22.28
CA VAL A 435 4.63 -1.77 -21.69
C VAL A 435 5.49 -1.77 -20.45
N VAL A 436 4.86 -1.83 -19.29
CA VAL A 436 5.57 -1.86 -18.02
C VAL A 436 6.56 -3.02 -18.15
N SER A 437 7.86 -2.76 -18.07
CA SER A 437 8.86 -3.83 -18.22
C SER A 437 8.87 -4.66 -16.94
N GLN A 438 8.58 -5.95 -17.04
CA GLN A 438 8.46 -6.87 -15.89
C GLN A 438 9.70 -7.05 -15.03
N ASP A 439 10.85 -6.60 -15.53
CA ASP A 439 12.10 -6.56 -14.78
C ASP A 439 12.15 -5.42 -13.74
N GLY A 440 11.21 -4.47 -13.77
CA GLY A 440 11.06 -3.37 -12.81
C GLY A 440 9.78 -3.42 -11.96
N TYR A 441 9.22 -4.61 -11.70
CA TYR A 441 7.82 -4.70 -11.26
C TYR A 441 7.52 -4.50 -9.78
N PHE A 442 6.77 -3.41 -9.56
CA PHE A 442 5.60 -3.16 -8.71
C PHE A 442 5.21 -4.26 -7.72
N LEU A 443 5.44 -4.01 -6.42
CA LEU A 443 4.97 -4.80 -5.28
C LEU A 443 3.60 -4.33 -4.80
N GLU A 444 3.15 -3.13 -5.17
CA GLU A 444 2.09 -2.45 -4.43
C GLU A 444 0.83 -2.09 -5.23
N SER A 445 0.90 -2.10 -6.56
CA SER A 445 -0.32 -2.20 -7.40
C SER A 445 -1.11 -3.49 -7.14
N ASP A 446 -0.49 -4.41 -6.40
CA ASP A 446 -0.88 -5.78 -6.10
C ASP A 446 -1.53 -5.91 -4.73
N ILE A 447 -1.49 -4.85 -3.94
CA ILE A 447 -2.00 -4.83 -2.57
C ILE A 447 -3.54 -4.63 -2.57
N TYR A 448 -4.12 -4.49 -3.76
CA TYR A 448 -5.52 -4.22 -3.99
C TYR A 448 -6.41 -5.45 -3.86
N ASN A 449 -7.39 -5.36 -2.97
CA ASN A 449 -8.54 -6.25 -2.98
C ASN A 449 -9.58 -5.74 -3.99
N PRO A 450 -9.83 -6.46 -5.10
CA PRO A 450 -10.75 -6.01 -6.15
C PRO A 450 -12.23 -6.01 -5.75
N LEU A 451 -12.59 -6.63 -4.63
CA LEU A 451 -13.97 -6.75 -4.18
C LEU A 451 -14.37 -5.74 -3.10
N GLY A 452 -13.41 -5.14 -2.39
CA GLY A 452 -13.70 -4.25 -1.26
C GLY A 452 -14.73 -4.85 -0.27
N ARG A 453 -15.75 -4.07 0.09
CA ARG A 453 -16.87 -4.51 0.97
C ARG A 453 -17.96 -5.30 0.24
N ASN A 454 -17.83 -5.57 -1.06
CA ASN A 454 -18.91 -6.15 -1.88
C ASN A 454 -19.07 -7.68 -1.73
N LEU A 455 -18.44 -8.30 -0.74
CA LEU A 455 -18.78 -9.67 -0.38
C LEU A 455 -20.09 -9.69 0.40
N LYS A 456 -21.15 -10.13 -0.27
CA LYS A 456 -22.45 -10.40 0.33
C LYS A 456 -22.42 -11.65 1.19
#